data_AF-A0A923SAT8-F1
#
_entry.id   AF-A0A923SAT8-F1
#
_cell.length_a   1.000
_cell.length_b   1.000
_cell.length_c   1.000
_cell.angle_alpha   90.00
_cell.angle_beta   90.00
_cell.angle_gamma   90.00
#
_symmetry.space_group_name_H-M   'P 1'
#
loop_
_entity.id
_entity.type
_entity.pdbx_description
1 polymer ?
#
loop_
_entity_poly.entity_id
_entity_poly.type
_entity_poly.pdbx_seq_one_letter_code
_entity_poly.pdbx_strand_id
1 'polypeptide(L)'
;MATVFAGFFAMGMALPVLPRHVHEALGQGTVVVGFVMGSQYLSAVFGRMVAGGSVDARGPKHAALAGLGFAVAVGALYLASVPFAGMPDVALLLVLAGRLLSGFAEAFVITSTLAWGLARVGPAHAGKVFGWMGVALFAGFAAGAPAGTFLHGHFGFAGVAIAVVSVASVGWVATHRIAAVAPSTLPRLPFHRVLGVVKLPGLGLTLCSLGYAMITAFAVLLFAERGWGGGALAVSCMGVGFIAGRLLFGQLPDRVGGARVAMFCVLGEAVGLALLWIAPHPAVAWFGAALAGGGYGLGFQGFGVEAVRRAPAQSRGSAMGAYVIFQDVSMGLGPPLGGLLAQAAGLDAVYLAAAVGAVGSAAVAAVLARRPA
;
A
#
# COMPACT_ATOMS: atom_id res chain seq x y z
N MET A 1 0.18 8.24 -16.16
CA MET A 1 -0.08 9.00 -14.92
C MET A 1 -1.56 9.16 -14.67
N ALA A 2 -2.36 9.72 -15.59
CA ALA A 2 -3.82 9.78 -15.44
C ALA A 2 -4.48 8.42 -15.12
N THR A 3 -4.08 7.34 -15.80
CA THR A 3 -4.51 5.96 -15.51
C THR A 3 -4.26 5.55 -14.05
N VAL A 4 -3.07 5.85 -13.53
CA VAL A 4 -2.68 5.54 -12.14
C VAL A 4 -3.53 6.39 -11.19
N PHE A 5 -3.56 7.70 -11.39
CA PHE A 5 -4.35 8.60 -10.55
C PHE A 5 -5.82 8.19 -10.49
N ALA A 6 -6.47 7.92 -11.64
CA ALA A 6 -7.88 7.52 -11.67
C ALA A 6 -8.13 6.21 -10.90
N GLY A 7 -7.29 5.20 -11.09
CA GLY A 7 -7.41 3.92 -10.36
C GLY A 7 -7.23 4.08 -8.85
N PHE A 8 -6.18 4.80 -8.42
CA PHE A 8 -5.87 5.02 -7.01
C PHE A 8 -6.80 6.02 -6.33
N PHE A 9 -7.34 7.00 -7.07
CA PHE A 9 -8.39 7.88 -6.58
C PHE A 9 -9.68 7.11 -6.30
N ALA A 10 -10.09 6.24 -7.24
CA ALA A 10 -11.24 5.35 -7.05
C ALA A 10 -11.07 4.45 -5.82
N MET A 11 -9.93 3.76 -5.68
CA MET A 11 -9.64 2.94 -4.51
C MET A 11 -9.55 3.76 -3.21
N GLY A 12 -8.98 4.96 -3.30
CA GLY A 12 -8.81 5.89 -2.18
C GLY A 12 -10.13 6.38 -1.60
N MET A 13 -11.17 6.57 -2.42
CA MET A 13 -12.50 6.93 -1.95
C MET A 13 -13.12 5.88 -1.02
N ALA A 14 -12.83 4.61 -1.25
CA ALA A 14 -13.39 3.52 -0.44
C ALA A 14 -12.63 3.31 0.89
N LEU A 15 -11.33 3.65 0.95
CA LEU A 15 -10.46 3.38 2.10
C LEU A 15 -10.99 3.88 3.46
N PRO A 16 -11.41 5.15 3.63
CA PRO A 16 -11.91 5.63 4.92
C PRO A 16 -13.36 5.24 5.20
N VAL A 17 -14.11 4.85 4.17
CA VAL A 17 -15.55 4.57 4.26
C VAL A 17 -15.80 3.10 4.62
N LEU A 18 -15.00 2.18 4.08
CA LEU A 18 -15.19 0.75 4.26
C LEU A 18 -15.11 0.29 5.73
N PRO A 19 -14.13 0.70 6.55
CA PRO A 19 -14.10 0.32 7.96
C PRO A 19 -15.35 0.77 8.71
N ARG A 20 -15.82 2.01 8.46
CA ARG A 20 -17.04 2.54 9.07
C ARG A 20 -18.27 1.78 8.60
N HIS A 21 -18.39 1.52 7.30
CA HIS A 21 -19.53 0.77 6.75
C HIS A 21 -19.60 -0.66 7.33
N VAL A 22 -18.48 -1.37 7.40
CA VAL A 22 -18.43 -2.74 7.95
C VAL A 22 -18.70 -2.74 9.46
N HIS A 23 -18.15 -1.78 10.20
CA HIS A 23 -18.32 -1.74 11.65
C HIS A 23 -19.68 -1.19 12.09
N GLU A 24 -20.04 0.01 11.62
CA GLU A 24 -21.20 0.76 12.10
C GLU A 24 -22.49 0.34 11.37
N ALA A 25 -22.44 0.15 10.05
CA ALA A 25 -23.65 -0.16 9.28
C ALA A 25 -23.95 -1.67 9.21
N LEU A 26 -22.92 -2.52 9.12
CA LEU A 26 -23.08 -3.98 9.10
C LEU A 26 -22.94 -4.63 10.48
N GLY A 27 -22.64 -3.85 11.53
CA GLY A 27 -22.54 -4.33 12.92
C GLY A 27 -21.40 -5.31 13.19
N GLN A 28 -20.38 -5.35 12.32
CA GLN A 28 -19.31 -6.34 12.41
C GLN A 28 -18.23 -5.94 13.41
N GLY A 29 -17.61 -6.94 14.05
CA GLY A 29 -16.49 -6.73 14.98
C GLY A 29 -15.21 -6.23 14.28
N THR A 30 -14.30 -5.66 15.07
CA THR A 30 -13.01 -5.11 14.60
C THR A 30 -12.13 -6.15 13.88
N VAL A 31 -12.22 -7.43 14.26
CA VAL A 31 -11.50 -8.53 13.60
C VAL A 31 -11.96 -8.69 12.14
N VAL A 32 -13.27 -8.64 11.90
CA VAL A 32 -13.85 -8.75 10.55
C VAL A 32 -13.45 -7.55 9.70
N VAL A 33 -13.48 -6.34 10.27
CA VAL A 33 -12.96 -5.13 9.62
C VAL A 33 -11.50 -5.31 9.19
N GLY A 34 -10.65 -5.79 10.10
CA GLY A 34 -9.24 -6.08 9.81
C GLY A 34 -9.06 -7.09 8.68
N PHE A 35 -9.84 -8.17 8.69
CA PHE A 35 -9.81 -9.19 7.63
C PHE A 35 -10.23 -8.62 6.26
N VAL A 36 -11.33 -7.87 6.21
CA VAL A 36 -11.81 -7.20 4.99
C VAL A 36 -10.75 -6.24 4.45
N MET A 37 -10.13 -5.44 5.31
CA MET A 37 -9.08 -4.50 4.89
C MET A 37 -7.81 -5.22 4.41
N GLY A 38 -7.35 -6.25 5.14
CA GLY A 38 -6.15 -7.04 4.82
C GLY A 38 -6.29 -7.92 3.59
N SER A 39 -7.50 -8.39 3.27
CA SER A 39 -7.78 -9.26 2.12
C SER A 39 -7.37 -8.65 0.78
N GLN A 40 -7.46 -7.32 0.62
CA GLN A 40 -6.97 -6.62 -0.58
C GLN A 40 -5.49 -6.88 -0.79
N TYR A 41 -4.67 -6.72 0.24
CA TYR A 41 -3.22 -6.86 0.11
C TYR A 41 -2.82 -8.31 -0.17
N LEU A 42 -3.46 -9.28 0.50
CA LEU A 42 -3.27 -10.70 0.18
C LEU A 42 -3.60 -11.01 -1.27
N SER A 43 -4.74 -10.51 -1.77
CA SER A 43 -5.14 -10.69 -3.16
C SER A 43 -4.20 -9.98 -4.13
N ALA A 44 -3.67 -8.81 -3.76
CA ALA A 44 -2.75 -8.06 -4.58
C ALA A 44 -1.42 -8.81 -4.82
N VAL A 45 -0.95 -9.63 -3.87
CA VAL A 45 0.20 -10.53 -4.06
C VAL A 45 -0.01 -11.45 -5.27
N PHE A 46 -1.15 -12.14 -5.32
CA PHE A 46 -1.51 -13.01 -6.45
C PHE A 46 -1.76 -12.19 -7.72
N GLY A 47 -2.43 -11.05 -7.58
CA GLY A 47 -2.70 -10.11 -8.66
C GLY A 47 -1.42 -9.67 -9.37
N ARG A 48 -0.31 -9.42 -8.65
CA ARG A 48 0.97 -8.99 -9.24
C ARG A 48 1.61 -10.08 -10.10
N MET A 49 1.49 -11.35 -9.70
CA MET A 49 1.97 -12.49 -10.49
C MET A 49 1.21 -12.61 -11.81
N VAL A 50 -0.13 -12.53 -11.76
CA VAL A 50 -0.99 -12.62 -12.94
C VAL A 50 -0.84 -11.38 -13.84
N ALA A 51 -0.74 -10.19 -13.25
CA ALA A 51 -0.54 -8.94 -13.97
C ALA A 51 0.75 -8.96 -14.78
N GLY A 52 1.85 -9.46 -14.21
CA GLY A 52 3.13 -9.61 -14.92
C GLY A 52 2.99 -10.47 -16.17
N GLY A 53 2.39 -11.66 -16.04
CA GLY A 53 2.12 -12.53 -17.18
C GLY A 53 1.20 -11.89 -18.23
N SER A 54 0.18 -11.13 -17.81
CA SER A 54 -0.69 -10.42 -18.74
C SER A 54 0.02 -9.31 -19.50
N VAL A 55 0.92 -8.56 -18.85
CA VAL A 55 1.74 -7.52 -19.50
C VAL A 55 2.67 -8.13 -20.51
N ASP A 56 3.30 -9.26 -20.18
CA ASP A 56 4.25 -9.93 -21.05
C ASP A 56 3.55 -10.58 -22.26
N ALA A 57 2.37 -11.19 -22.06
CA ALA A 57 1.65 -11.89 -23.12
C ALA A 57 0.81 -10.96 -24.03
N ARG A 58 0.15 -9.94 -23.47
CA ARG A 58 -0.85 -9.10 -24.18
C ARG A 58 -0.49 -7.62 -24.22
N GLY A 59 0.64 -7.25 -23.62
CA GLY A 59 1.13 -5.89 -23.57
C GLY A 59 0.57 -5.07 -22.40
N PRO A 60 1.25 -3.98 -22.03
CA PRO A 60 0.93 -3.20 -20.84
C PRO A 60 -0.42 -2.48 -20.95
N LYS A 61 -0.84 -2.04 -22.14
CA LYS A 61 -2.16 -1.38 -22.30
C LYS A 61 -3.31 -2.31 -21.91
N HIS A 62 -3.26 -3.57 -22.33
CA HIS A 62 -4.31 -4.54 -22.05
C HIS A 62 -4.44 -4.79 -20.54
N ALA A 63 -3.31 -4.98 -19.86
CA ALA A 63 -3.28 -5.14 -18.41
C ALA A 63 -3.76 -3.87 -17.68
N ALA A 64 -3.44 -2.66 -18.16
CA ALA A 64 -3.93 -1.41 -17.57
C ALA A 64 -5.46 -1.28 -17.67
N LEU A 65 -6.03 -1.62 -18.83
CA LEU A 65 -7.48 -1.63 -19.04
C LEU A 65 -8.17 -2.72 -18.21
N ALA A 66 -7.56 -3.90 -18.06
CA ALA A 66 -8.08 -4.94 -17.18
C ALA A 66 -8.11 -4.47 -15.71
N GLY A 67 -7.03 -3.84 -15.23
CA GLY A 67 -6.97 -3.30 -13.87
C GLY A 67 -8.03 -2.23 -13.59
N LEU A 68 -8.25 -1.31 -14.53
CA LEU A 68 -9.34 -0.33 -14.42
C LEU A 68 -10.72 -0.96 -14.55
N GLY A 69 -10.87 -2.01 -15.37
CA GLY A 69 -12.11 -2.79 -15.45
C GLY A 69 -12.42 -3.51 -14.13
N PHE A 70 -11.41 -4.07 -13.46
CA PHE A 70 -11.55 -4.59 -12.11
C PHE A 70 -11.98 -3.49 -11.13
N ALA A 71 -11.39 -2.30 -11.19
CA ALA A 71 -11.83 -1.17 -10.35
C ALA A 71 -13.30 -0.77 -10.59
N VAL A 72 -13.79 -0.81 -11.84
CA VAL A 72 -15.22 -0.62 -12.16
C VAL A 72 -16.07 -1.70 -11.50
N ALA A 73 -15.66 -2.97 -11.63
CA ALA A 73 -16.36 -4.11 -11.03
C ALA A 73 -16.35 -4.06 -9.49
N VAL A 74 -15.29 -3.54 -8.85
CA VAL A 74 -15.24 -3.27 -7.41
C VAL A 74 -16.34 -2.28 -7.01
N GLY A 75 -16.45 -1.16 -7.71
CA GLY A 75 -17.51 -0.18 -7.47
C GLY A 75 -18.91 -0.78 -7.68
N ALA A 76 -19.07 -1.65 -8.67
CA ALA A 76 -20.34 -2.35 -8.91
C ALA A 76 -20.68 -3.34 -7.78
N LEU A 77 -19.70 -4.08 -7.24
CA LEU A 77 -19.89 -4.96 -6.10
C LEU A 77 -20.27 -4.18 -4.83
N TYR A 78 -19.65 -3.03 -4.60
CA TYR A 78 -20.03 -2.14 -3.49
C TYR A 78 -21.44 -1.57 -3.68
N LEU A 79 -21.83 -1.23 -4.91
CA LEU A 79 -23.19 -0.77 -5.18
C LEU A 79 -24.21 -1.90 -4.99
N ALA A 80 -23.85 -3.12 -5.41
CA ALA A 80 -24.67 -4.31 -5.23
C ALA A 80 -24.83 -4.72 -3.75
N SER A 81 -23.91 -4.34 -2.86
CA SER A 81 -24.04 -4.64 -1.42
C SER A 81 -25.05 -3.74 -0.70
N VAL A 82 -25.33 -2.55 -1.23
CA VAL A 82 -26.26 -1.57 -0.64
C VAL A 82 -27.68 -2.14 -0.39
N PRO A 83 -28.36 -2.77 -1.37
CA PRO A 83 -29.71 -3.32 -1.14
C PRO A 83 -29.75 -4.43 -0.09
N PHE A 84 -28.61 -5.07 0.20
CA PHE A 84 -28.50 -6.12 1.22
C PHE A 84 -28.11 -5.58 2.60
N ALA A 85 -28.28 -4.29 2.88
CA ALA A 85 -27.98 -3.72 4.19
C ALA A 85 -28.74 -4.42 5.35
N GLY A 86 -29.94 -4.96 5.10
CA GLY A 86 -30.70 -5.76 6.07
C GLY A 86 -30.22 -7.22 6.24
N MET A 87 -29.25 -7.66 5.43
CA MET A 87 -28.65 -9.00 5.46
C MET A 87 -27.12 -8.86 5.57
N PRO A 88 -26.57 -8.57 6.76
CA PRO A 88 -25.18 -8.15 6.94
C PRO A 88 -24.15 -9.12 6.33
N ASP A 89 -24.40 -10.43 6.40
CA ASP A 89 -23.49 -11.45 5.86
C ASP A 89 -23.38 -11.39 4.33
N VAL A 90 -24.49 -11.12 3.63
CA VAL A 90 -24.52 -11.00 2.17
C VAL A 90 -23.82 -9.72 1.73
N ALA A 91 -24.12 -8.60 2.40
CA ALA A 91 -23.45 -7.33 2.15
C ALA A 91 -21.94 -7.44 2.40
N LEU A 92 -21.54 -8.09 3.50
CA LEU A 92 -20.15 -8.33 3.84
C LEU A 92 -19.44 -9.19 2.79
N LEU A 93 -20.08 -10.25 2.30
CA LEU A 93 -19.52 -11.11 1.25
C LEU A 93 -19.25 -10.32 -0.05
N LEU A 94 -20.19 -9.47 -0.45
CA LEU A 94 -20.04 -8.61 -1.64
C LEU A 94 -18.92 -7.58 -1.45
N VAL A 95 -18.85 -6.96 -0.27
CA VAL A 95 -17.76 -6.05 0.09
C VAL A 95 -16.42 -6.78 0.05
N LEU A 96 -16.32 -7.98 0.65
CA LEU A 96 -15.12 -8.79 0.67
C LEU A 96 -14.68 -9.21 -0.75
N ALA A 97 -15.62 -9.63 -1.60
CA ALA A 97 -15.34 -9.91 -3.00
C ALA A 97 -14.78 -8.67 -3.72
N GLY A 98 -15.35 -7.49 -3.45
CA GLY A 98 -14.83 -6.21 -3.93
C GLY A 98 -13.42 -5.91 -3.41
N ARG A 99 -13.08 -6.23 -2.15
CA ARG A 99 -11.72 -6.05 -1.61
C ARG A 99 -10.70 -6.93 -2.32
N LEU A 100 -11.01 -8.22 -2.50
CA LEU A 100 -10.14 -9.16 -3.21
C LEU A 100 -9.92 -8.68 -4.65
N LEU A 101 -10.97 -8.27 -5.34
CA LEU A 101 -10.87 -7.75 -6.70
C LEU A 101 -10.13 -6.41 -6.76
N SER A 102 -10.24 -5.56 -5.73
CA SER A 102 -9.46 -4.33 -5.61
C SER A 102 -7.96 -4.61 -5.53
N GLY A 103 -7.56 -5.71 -4.89
CA GLY A 103 -6.16 -6.14 -4.87
C GLY A 103 -5.64 -6.50 -6.27
N PHE A 104 -6.46 -7.18 -7.08
CA PHE A 104 -6.16 -7.43 -8.50
C PHE A 104 -6.10 -6.13 -9.31
N ALA A 105 -7.08 -5.25 -9.13
CA ALA A 105 -7.12 -3.96 -9.80
C ALA A 105 -5.85 -3.14 -9.54
N GLU A 106 -5.45 -3.04 -8.27
CA GLU A 106 -4.23 -2.32 -7.85
C GLU A 106 -3.00 -2.92 -8.52
N ALA A 107 -2.82 -4.23 -8.40
CA ALA A 107 -1.68 -4.94 -8.96
C ALA A 107 -1.57 -4.76 -10.48
N PHE A 108 -2.69 -4.89 -11.20
CA PHE A 108 -2.73 -4.70 -12.65
C PHE A 108 -2.39 -3.26 -13.03
N VAL A 109 -2.95 -2.24 -12.35
CA VAL A 109 -2.67 -0.83 -12.64
C VAL A 109 -1.19 -0.51 -12.40
N ILE A 110 -0.60 -0.92 -11.26
CA ILE A 110 0.82 -0.66 -10.97
C ILE A 110 1.72 -1.36 -12.00
N THR A 111 1.60 -2.68 -12.15
CA THR A 111 2.51 -3.47 -12.98
C THR A 111 2.44 -3.06 -14.45
N SER A 112 1.23 -2.81 -14.97
CA SER A 112 1.03 -2.38 -16.34
C SER A 112 1.59 -0.98 -16.62
N THR A 113 1.33 0.00 -15.74
CA THR A 113 1.73 1.38 -15.97
C THR A 113 3.23 1.60 -15.79
N LEU A 114 3.88 0.84 -14.90
CA LEU A 114 5.35 0.77 -14.84
C LEU A 114 5.94 0.25 -16.13
N ALA A 115 5.47 -0.91 -16.59
CA ALA A 115 5.95 -1.51 -17.82
C ALA A 115 5.70 -0.59 -19.02
N TRP A 116 4.53 0.06 -19.09
CA TRP A 116 4.20 0.99 -20.16
C TRP A 116 5.07 2.24 -20.14
N GLY A 117 5.29 2.83 -18.96
CA GLY A 117 6.11 4.03 -18.80
C GLY A 117 7.56 3.76 -19.21
N LEU A 118 8.12 2.63 -18.77
CA LEU A 118 9.46 2.20 -19.16
C LEU A 118 9.56 1.90 -20.65
N ALA A 119 8.55 1.26 -21.24
CA ALA A 119 8.54 0.96 -22.67
C ALA A 119 8.44 2.22 -23.55
N ARG A 120 7.82 3.30 -23.06
CA ARG A 120 7.70 4.58 -23.80
C ARG A 120 8.90 5.50 -23.65
N VAL A 121 9.49 5.58 -22.46
CA VAL A 121 10.55 6.58 -22.14
C VAL A 121 11.94 5.94 -22.09
N GLY A 122 12.02 4.61 -22.12
CA GLY A 122 13.25 3.84 -22.09
C GLY A 122 13.77 3.58 -20.66
N PRO A 123 14.60 2.54 -20.49
CA PRO A 123 15.09 2.10 -19.18
C PRO A 123 16.03 3.10 -18.50
N ALA A 124 16.69 3.97 -19.27
CA ALA A 124 17.55 5.04 -18.74
C ALA A 124 16.78 6.05 -17.89
N HIS A 125 15.46 6.18 -18.10
CA HIS A 125 14.60 7.11 -17.39
C HIS A 125 13.77 6.44 -16.29
N ALA A 126 14.13 5.24 -15.87
CA ALA A 126 13.38 4.46 -14.89
C ALA A 126 13.08 5.25 -13.61
N GLY A 127 14.06 5.97 -13.05
CA GLY A 127 13.87 6.81 -11.86
C GLY A 127 12.78 7.87 -12.03
N LYS A 128 12.70 8.53 -13.20
CA LYS A 128 11.63 9.50 -13.51
C LYS A 128 10.27 8.81 -13.58
N VAL A 129 10.19 7.62 -14.20
CA VAL A 129 8.94 6.84 -14.28
C VAL A 129 8.46 6.43 -12.89
N PHE A 130 9.36 5.92 -12.04
CA PHE A 130 9.04 5.56 -10.65
C PHE A 130 8.60 6.77 -9.83
N GLY A 131 9.29 7.91 -9.96
CA GLY A 131 8.95 9.15 -9.26
C GLY A 131 7.55 9.64 -9.60
N TRP A 132 7.25 9.82 -10.90
CA TRP A 132 5.92 10.27 -11.35
C TRP A 132 4.80 9.29 -11.02
N MET A 133 5.08 7.98 -11.11
CA MET A 133 4.11 6.97 -10.71
C MET A 133 3.80 7.07 -9.22
N GLY A 134 4.83 7.19 -8.38
CA GLY A 134 4.66 7.39 -6.94
C GLY A 134 3.81 8.62 -6.64
N VAL A 135 4.11 9.76 -7.28
CA VAL A 135 3.30 10.98 -7.14
C VAL A 135 1.84 10.73 -7.51
N ALA A 136 1.56 10.12 -8.66
CA ALA A 136 0.19 9.84 -9.10
C ALA A 136 -0.56 8.88 -8.16
N LEU A 137 0.11 7.85 -7.65
CA LEU A 137 -0.43 6.86 -6.73
C LEU A 137 -0.81 7.50 -5.39
N PHE A 138 0.13 8.19 -4.75
CA PHE A 138 -0.12 8.80 -3.44
C PHE A 138 -1.05 10.00 -3.54
N ALA A 139 -0.99 10.79 -4.61
CA ALA A 139 -1.95 11.87 -4.86
C ALA A 139 -3.37 11.32 -5.05
N GLY A 140 -3.51 10.19 -5.76
CA GLY A 140 -4.79 9.50 -5.91
C GLY A 140 -5.39 9.11 -4.55
N PHE A 141 -4.62 8.41 -3.70
CA PHE A 141 -5.08 8.07 -2.35
C PHE A 141 -5.38 9.29 -1.48
N ALA A 142 -4.48 10.28 -1.48
CA ALA A 142 -4.61 11.48 -0.65
C ALA A 142 -5.84 12.32 -1.03
N ALA A 143 -6.15 12.46 -2.32
CA ALA A 143 -7.34 13.16 -2.78
C ALA A 143 -8.61 12.30 -2.69
N GLY A 144 -8.47 10.98 -2.86
CA GLY A 144 -9.58 10.03 -2.81
C GLY A 144 -10.21 9.95 -1.42
N ALA A 145 -9.41 9.89 -0.34
CA ALA A 145 -9.95 9.70 1.01
C ALA A 145 -10.90 10.84 1.48
N PRO A 146 -10.56 12.14 1.32
CA PRO A 146 -11.48 13.23 1.60
C PRO A 146 -12.72 13.20 0.69
N ALA A 147 -12.54 12.93 -0.61
CA ALA A 147 -13.65 12.83 -1.55
C ALA A 147 -14.63 11.71 -1.16
N GLY A 148 -14.12 10.54 -0.78
CA GLY A 148 -14.91 9.42 -0.29
C GLY A 148 -15.67 9.74 1.00
N THR A 149 -15.01 10.40 1.95
CA THR A 149 -15.65 10.84 3.20
C THR A 149 -16.76 11.85 2.95
N PHE A 150 -16.52 12.84 2.07
CA PHE A 150 -17.52 13.83 1.68
C PHE A 150 -18.73 13.20 0.99
N LEU A 151 -18.50 12.30 0.03
CA LEU A 151 -19.55 11.57 -0.68
C LEU A 151 -20.35 10.68 0.27
N HIS A 152 -19.68 10.01 1.20
CA HIS A 152 -20.36 9.18 2.20
C HIS A 152 -21.27 10.00 3.11
N GLY A 153 -20.82 11.19 3.54
CA GLY A 153 -21.62 12.07 4.39
C GLY A 153 -22.91 12.59 3.73
N HIS A 154 -22.91 12.79 2.41
CA HIS A 154 -24.07 13.34 1.69
C HIS A 154 -24.95 12.28 1.02
N PHE A 155 -24.34 11.18 0.55
CA PHE A 155 -24.98 10.20 -0.32
C PHE A 155 -24.81 8.75 0.18
N GLY A 156 -24.27 8.57 1.39
CA GLY A 156 -24.06 7.26 2.00
C GLY A 156 -23.06 6.38 1.23
N PHE A 157 -23.08 5.08 1.52
CA PHE A 157 -22.17 4.12 0.86
C PHE A 157 -22.45 3.98 -0.64
N ALA A 158 -23.72 4.12 -1.06
CA ALA A 158 -24.12 4.07 -2.47
C ALA A 158 -23.46 5.18 -3.30
N GLY A 159 -23.42 6.41 -2.80
CA GLY A 159 -22.77 7.51 -3.50
C GLY A 159 -21.28 7.30 -3.72
N VAL A 160 -20.59 6.70 -2.73
CA VAL A 160 -19.19 6.32 -2.86
C VAL A 160 -19.02 5.24 -3.92
N ALA A 161 -19.84 4.19 -3.90
CA ALA A 161 -19.79 3.11 -4.88
C ALA A 161 -20.00 3.62 -6.32
N ILE A 162 -21.00 4.49 -6.54
CA ILE A 162 -21.25 5.13 -7.84
C ILE A 162 -20.07 5.98 -8.29
N ALA A 163 -19.46 6.74 -7.38
CA ALA A 163 -18.28 7.55 -7.70
C ALA A 163 -17.08 6.69 -8.09
N VAL A 164 -16.85 5.56 -7.39
CA VAL A 164 -15.81 4.58 -7.74
C VAL A 164 -16.03 4.05 -9.16
N VAL A 165 -17.25 3.61 -9.50
CA VAL A 165 -17.61 3.14 -10.86
C VAL A 165 -17.35 4.24 -11.89
N SER A 166 -17.81 5.46 -11.61
CA SER A 166 -17.73 6.58 -12.54
C SER A 166 -16.28 6.98 -12.83
N VAL A 167 -15.46 7.18 -11.79
CA VAL A 167 -14.05 7.56 -11.95
C VAL A 167 -13.25 6.45 -12.62
N ALA A 168 -13.45 5.19 -12.22
CA ALA A 168 -12.76 4.07 -12.84
C ALA A 168 -13.14 3.92 -14.32
N SER A 169 -14.41 4.14 -14.68
CA SER A 169 -14.89 4.12 -16.07
C SER A 169 -14.30 5.25 -16.91
N VAL A 170 -14.24 6.47 -16.38
CA VAL A 170 -13.58 7.61 -17.03
C VAL A 170 -12.10 7.30 -17.25
N GLY A 171 -11.42 6.77 -16.22
CA GLY A 171 -10.03 6.32 -16.32
C GLY A 171 -9.83 5.25 -17.40
N TRP A 172 -10.77 4.30 -17.50
CA TRP A 172 -10.76 3.22 -18.49
C TRP A 172 -10.87 3.79 -19.90
N VAL A 173 -11.86 4.66 -20.16
CA VAL A 173 -12.06 5.33 -21.45
C VAL A 173 -10.86 6.19 -21.83
N ALA A 174 -10.33 6.96 -20.88
CA ALA A 174 -9.15 7.80 -21.12
C ALA A 174 -7.92 6.95 -21.47
N THR A 175 -7.72 5.82 -20.78
CA THR A 175 -6.61 4.90 -21.03
C THR A 175 -6.75 4.18 -22.37
N HIS A 176 -7.98 3.87 -22.78
CA HIS A 176 -8.26 3.23 -24.07
C HIS A 176 -7.78 4.07 -25.25
N ARG A 177 -7.79 5.41 -25.13
CA ARG A 177 -7.34 6.35 -26.17
C ARG A 177 -5.82 6.44 -26.30
N ILE A 178 -5.05 5.90 -25.36
CA ILE A 178 -3.59 5.95 -25.41
C ILE A 178 -3.07 4.84 -26.32
N ALA A 179 -2.11 5.16 -27.20
CA ALA A 179 -1.49 4.22 -28.12
C ALA A 179 -0.83 3.05 -27.37
N ALA A 180 -1.10 1.83 -27.83
CA ALA A 180 -0.47 0.63 -27.30
C ALA A 180 1.03 0.63 -27.61
N VAL A 181 1.81 -0.03 -26.75
CA VAL A 181 3.20 -0.36 -27.04
C VAL A 181 3.27 -1.87 -27.21
N ALA A 182 4.06 -2.33 -28.18
CA ALA A 182 4.27 -3.76 -28.41
C ALA A 182 4.74 -4.45 -27.12
N PRO A 183 4.26 -5.67 -26.84
CA PRO A 183 4.80 -6.48 -25.76
C PRO A 183 6.32 -6.62 -25.91
N SER A 184 7.05 -6.53 -24.79
CA SER A 184 8.49 -6.75 -24.81
C SER A 184 8.78 -8.22 -25.14
N THR A 185 9.54 -8.46 -26.21
CA THR A 185 9.97 -9.81 -26.64
C THR A 185 11.23 -10.30 -25.91
N LEU A 186 11.85 -9.46 -25.07
CA LEU A 186 13.04 -9.84 -24.32
C LEU A 186 12.71 -10.92 -23.27
N PRO A 187 13.49 -12.01 -23.21
CA PRO A 187 13.35 -13.02 -22.15
C PRO A 187 13.51 -12.37 -20.78
N ARG A 188 12.47 -12.45 -19.94
CA ARG A 188 12.53 -12.00 -18.55
C ARG A 188 12.92 -13.18 -17.66
N LEU A 189 13.59 -12.89 -16.55
CA LEU A 189 13.78 -13.91 -15.52
C LEU A 189 12.41 -14.39 -15.02
N PRO A 190 12.22 -15.70 -14.82
CA PRO A 190 10.97 -16.20 -14.26
C PRO A 190 10.75 -15.60 -12.86
N PHE A 191 9.50 -15.29 -12.53
CA PHE A 191 9.14 -14.48 -11.36
C PHE A 191 9.73 -14.98 -10.04
N HIS A 192 9.81 -16.30 -9.85
CA HIS A 192 10.40 -16.91 -8.65
C HIS A 192 11.90 -16.58 -8.50
N ARG A 193 12.66 -16.49 -9.60
CA ARG A 193 14.06 -16.06 -9.55
C ARG A 193 14.17 -14.59 -9.21
N VAL A 194 13.28 -13.77 -9.73
CA VAL A 194 13.22 -12.33 -9.40
C VAL A 194 12.90 -12.14 -7.91
N LEU A 195 11.98 -12.91 -7.36
CA LEU A 195 11.68 -12.93 -5.91
C LEU A 195 12.92 -13.30 -5.09
N GLY A 196 13.71 -14.29 -5.54
CA GLY A 196 14.96 -14.68 -4.92
C GLY A 196 16.04 -13.59 -4.92
N VAL A 197 16.07 -12.72 -5.95
CA VAL A 197 17.00 -11.59 -6.05
C VAL A 197 16.64 -10.49 -5.05
N VAL A 198 15.35 -10.20 -4.87
CA VAL A 198 14.88 -9.12 -3.98
C VAL A 198 14.58 -9.59 -2.56
N LYS A 199 14.81 -10.86 -2.22
CA LYS A 199 14.44 -11.45 -0.92
C LYS A 199 14.98 -10.67 0.29
N LEU A 200 16.23 -10.19 0.21
CA LEU A 200 16.88 -9.53 1.34
C LEU A 200 16.38 -8.08 1.50
N PRO A 201 16.36 -7.22 0.47
CA PRO A 201 15.67 -5.92 0.54
C PRO A 201 14.17 -6.05 0.87
N GLY A 202 13.51 -7.09 0.35
CA GLY A 202 12.11 -7.39 0.61
C GLY A 202 11.83 -7.78 2.07
N LEU A 203 12.70 -8.57 2.70
CA LEU A 203 12.60 -8.86 4.14
C LEU A 203 12.69 -7.58 4.98
N GLY A 204 13.65 -6.70 4.67
CA GLY A 204 13.77 -5.39 5.32
C GLY A 204 12.50 -4.56 5.16
N LEU A 205 11.94 -4.55 3.93
CA LEU A 205 10.65 -3.88 3.68
C LEU A 205 9.49 -4.49 4.46
N THR A 206 9.40 -5.82 4.58
CA THR A 206 8.33 -6.51 5.31
C THR A 206 8.32 -6.06 6.76
N LEU A 207 9.50 -6.11 7.39
CA LEU A 207 9.72 -5.78 8.79
C LEU A 207 9.47 -4.30 9.07
N CYS A 208 9.92 -3.41 8.18
CA CYS A 208 9.64 -1.98 8.21
C CYS A 208 8.13 -1.69 8.04
N SER A 209 7.46 -2.37 7.10
CA SER A 209 6.03 -2.15 6.83
C SER A 209 5.09 -2.58 7.97
N LEU A 210 5.58 -3.35 8.94
CA LEU A 210 4.80 -3.69 10.13
C LEU A 210 4.41 -2.44 10.92
N GLY A 211 5.32 -1.47 11.07
CA GLY A 211 5.04 -0.21 11.78
C GLY A 211 3.83 0.53 11.20
N TYR A 212 3.86 0.74 9.88
CA TYR A 212 2.76 1.33 9.14
C TYR A 212 1.46 0.53 9.30
N ALA A 213 1.51 -0.80 9.15
CA ALA A 213 0.34 -1.66 9.27
C ALA A 213 -0.29 -1.59 10.67
N MET A 214 0.54 -1.57 11.72
CA MET A 214 0.04 -1.51 13.10
C MET A 214 -0.55 -0.14 13.45
N ILE A 215 0.10 0.97 13.04
CA ILE A 215 -0.44 2.31 13.27
C ILE A 215 -1.80 2.47 12.58
N THR A 216 -1.90 2.05 11.31
CA THR A 216 -3.15 2.19 10.54
C THR A 216 -4.28 1.33 11.09
N ALA A 217 -3.98 0.15 11.63
CA ALA A 217 -4.99 -0.76 12.17
C ALA A 217 -5.39 -0.47 13.63
N PHE A 218 -4.44 -0.06 14.48
CA PHE A 218 -4.62 -0.07 15.94
C PHE A 218 -4.48 1.31 16.61
N ALA A 219 -4.03 2.37 15.93
CA ALA A 219 -3.81 3.66 16.60
C ALA A 219 -5.09 4.25 17.17
N VAL A 220 -6.21 4.12 16.45
CA VAL A 220 -7.51 4.59 16.94
C VAL A 220 -7.95 3.79 18.18
N LEU A 221 -7.73 2.47 18.17
CA LEU A 221 -8.09 1.60 19.30
C LEU A 221 -7.22 1.89 20.53
N LEU A 222 -5.91 2.11 20.35
CA LEU A 222 -4.98 2.45 21.45
C LEU A 222 -5.42 3.74 22.16
N PHE A 223 -5.77 4.76 21.38
CA PHE A 223 -6.23 6.03 21.94
C PHE A 223 -7.57 5.86 22.67
N ALA A 224 -8.49 5.08 22.11
CA ALA A 224 -9.76 4.77 22.77
C ALA A 224 -9.56 4.03 24.10
N GLU A 225 -8.69 3.00 24.14
CA GLU A 225 -8.38 2.23 25.35
C GLU A 225 -7.78 3.12 26.45
N ARG A 226 -6.92 4.06 26.08
CA ARG A 226 -6.28 5.00 27.02
C ARG A 226 -7.13 6.22 27.37
N GLY A 227 -8.37 6.31 26.87
CA GLY A 227 -9.25 7.46 27.07
C GLY A 227 -8.75 8.74 26.42
N TRP A 228 -7.88 8.65 25.41
CA TRP A 228 -7.32 9.77 24.68
C TRP A 228 -8.16 10.14 23.46
N GLY A 229 -8.40 11.44 23.28
CA GLY A 229 -9.00 11.96 22.04
C GLY A 229 -7.99 11.95 20.89
N GLY A 230 -8.50 11.89 19.65
CA GLY A 230 -7.70 12.14 18.45
C GLY A 230 -6.87 10.96 17.93
N GLY A 231 -7.32 9.71 18.10
CA GLY A 231 -6.63 8.55 17.50
C GLY A 231 -6.49 8.63 15.97
N ALA A 232 -7.45 9.23 15.28
CA ALA A 232 -7.36 9.49 13.83
C ALA A 232 -6.21 10.47 13.48
N LEU A 233 -5.86 11.39 14.40
CA LEU A 233 -4.73 12.30 14.21
C LEU A 233 -3.40 11.56 14.20
N ALA A 234 -3.27 10.42 14.89
CA ALA A 234 -2.03 9.62 14.83
C ALA A 234 -1.74 9.12 13.41
N VAL A 235 -2.76 8.67 12.68
CA VAL A 235 -2.63 8.25 11.28
C VAL A 235 -2.28 9.45 10.40
N SER A 236 -2.90 10.61 10.63
CA SER A 236 -2.55 11.86 9.93
C SER A 236 -1.13 12.30 10.20
N CYS A 237 -0.66 12.25 11.46
CA CYS A 237 0.70 12.55 11.86
C CYS A 237 1.70 11.63 11.16
N MET A 238 1.42 10.33 11.08
CA MET A 238 2.22 9.39 10.29
C MET A 238 2.29 9.80 8.81
N GLY A 239 1.17 10.19 8.20
CA GLY A 239 1.13 10.71 6.83
C GLY A 239 1.97 11.98 6.64
N VAL A 240 1.87 12.93 7.57
CA VAL A 240 2.68 14.16 7.55
C VAL A 240 4.17 13.84 7.68
N GLY A 241 4.55 12.98 8.62
CA GLY A 241 5.93 12.53 8.80
C GLY A 241 6.48 11.85 7.56
N PHE A 242 5.69 10.99 6.91
CA PHE A 242 6.04 10.35 5.65
C PHE A 242 6.29 11.35 4.53
N ILE A 243 5.42 12.34 4.37
CA ILE A 243 5.58 13.40 3.36
C ILE A 243 6.80 14.27 3.67
N ALA A 244 6.96 14.72 4.92
CA ALA A 244 8.08 15.54 5.36
C ALA A 244 9.42 14.82 5.16
N GLY A 245 9.51 13.55 5.55
CA GLY A 245 10.68 12.71 5.34
C GLY A 245 11.05 12.61 3.86
N ARG A 246 10.05 12.44 2.97
CA ARG A 246 10.28 12.43 1.52
C ARG A 246 10.72 13.78 0.96
N LEU A 247 10.14 14.89 1.40
CA LEU A 247 10.50 16.22 0.90
C LEU A 247 11.91 16.61 1.33
N LEU A 248 12.28 16.29 2.57
CA LEU A 248 13.58 16.66 3.14
C LEU A 248 14.71 15.71 2.69
N PHE A 249 14.44 14.41 2.59
CA PHE A 249 15.50 13.39 2.43
C PHE A 249 15.26 12.43 1.26
N GLY A 250 14.26 12.67 0.39
CA GLY A 250 13.90 11.74 -0.69
C GLY A 250 15.00 11.48 -1.72
N GLN A 251 15.97 12.39 -1.87
CA GLN A 251 17.11 12.22 -2.78
C GLN A 251 18.32 11.52 -2.12
N LEU A 252 18.27 11.32 -0.80
CA LEU A 252 19.39 10.79 -0.03
C LEU A 252 19.71 9.32 -0.37
N PRO A 253 18.74 8.41 -0.58
CA PRO A 253 19.02 7.03 -0.99
C PRO A 253 19.85 6.94 -2.27
N ASP A 254 19.60 7.82 -3.23
CA ASP A 254 20.32 7.82 -4.51
C ASP A 254 21.75 8.37 -4.39
N ARG A 255 22.01 9.28 -3.45
CA ARG A 255 23.33 9.91 -3.25
C ARG A 255 24.24 9.12 -2.31
N VAL A 256 23.70 8.61 -1.20
CA VAL A 256 24.48 8.03 -0.08
C VAL A 256 24.41 6.49 -0.06
N GLY A 257 23.51 5.90 -0.85
CA GLY A 257 23.28 4.46 -0.95
C GLY A 257 22.03 4.03 -0.18
N GLY A 258 21.18 3.25 -0.85
CA GLY A 258 19.86 2.85 -0.35
C GLY A 258 19.92 2.12 0.99
N ALA A 259 20.87 1.19 1.14
CA ALA A 259 21.02 0.41 2.37
C ALA A 259 21.36 1.27 3.62
N ARG A 260 22.24 2.27 3.49
CA ARG A 260 22.63 3.11 4.63
C ARG A 260 21.49 4.02 5.06
N VAL A 261 20.82 4.65 4.09
CA VAL A 261 19.67 5.52 4.39
C VAL A 261 18.55 4.70 5.01
N ALA A 262 18.24 3.52 4.45
CA ALA A 262 17.26 2.62 5.03
C ALA A 262 17.58 2.30 6.50
N MET A 263 18.84 1.96 6.82
CA MET A 263 19.26 1.64 8.20
C MET A 263 18.95 2.75 9.20
N PHE A 264 19.33 4.00 8.92
CA PHE A 264 19.08 5.11 9.84
C PHE A 264 17.59 5.46 9.92
N CYS A 265 16.87 5.40 8.81
CA CYS A 265 15.46 5.73 8.76
C CYS A 265 14.60 4.71 9.50
N VAL A 266 14.87 3.40 9.36
CA VAL A 266 14.11 2.37 10.08
C VAL A 266 14.48 2.31 11.58
N LEU A 267 15.66 2.78 11.98
CA LEU A 267 15.95 3.04 13.39
C LEU A 267 15.11 4.20 13.94
N GLY A 268 14.97 5.29 13.17
CA GLY A 268 14.05 6.37 13.50
C GLY A 268 12.60 5.86 13.61
N GLU A 269 12.20 4.97 12.71
CA GLU A 269 10.89 4.31 12.78
C GLU A 269 10.72 3.48 14.05
N ALA A 270 11.74 2.69 14.42
CA ALA A 270 11.73 1.90 15.65
C ALA A 270 11.56 2.79 16.89
N VAL A 271 12.22 3.95 16.93
CA VAL A 271 12.03 4.94 18.00
C VAL A 271 10.59 5.47 18.00
N GLY A 272 10.04 5.81 16.83
CA GLY A 272 8.66 6.27 16.72
C GLY A 272 7.63 5.25 17.24
N LEU A 273 7.83 3.98 16.91
CA LEU A 273 7.00 2.86 17.39
C LEU A 273 7.19 2.59 18.89
N ALA A 274 8.41 2.69 19.40
CA ALA A 274 8.69 2.59 20.83
C ALA A 274 8.00 3.72 21.62
N LEU A 275 7.97 4.95 21.06
CA LEU A 275 7.23 6.07 21.65
C LEU A 275 5.72 5.82 21.73
N LEU A 276 5.13 5.18 20.70
CA LEU A 276 3.73 4.74 20.73
C LEU A 276 3.48 3.69 21.83
N TRP A 277 4.41 2.75 22.00
CA TRP A 277 4.34 1.72 23.03
C TRP A 277 4.34 2.32 24.45
N ILE A 278 5.29 3.21 24.76
CA ILE A 278 5.46 3.76 26.11
C ILE A 278 4.80 5.12 26.33
N ALA A 279 3.94 5.59 25.42
CA ALA A 279 3.40 6.95 25.46
C ALA A 279 2.70 7.23 26.81
N PRO A 280 3.02 8.31 27.54
CA PRO A 280 2.29 8.67 28.75
C PRO A 280 1.04 9.54 28.45
N HIS A 281 1.02 10.22 27.29
CA HIS A 281 -0.04 11.13 26.89
C HIS A 281 -0.12 11.22 25.35
N PRO A 282 -1.24 11.70 24.76
CA PRO A 282 -1.49 11.61 23.31
C PRO A 282 -0.44 12.31 22.43
N ALA A 283 0.13 13.43 22.89
CA ALA A 283 1.14 14.14 22.11
C ALA A 283 2.43 13.32 21.86
N VAL A 284 2.83 12.43 22.79
CA VAL A 284 3.96 11.51 22.55
C VAL A 284 3.61 10.49 21.47
N ALA A 285 2.39 9.96 21.51
CA ALA A 285 1.92 9.00 20.52
C ALA A 285 1.77 9.64 19.12
N TRP A 286 1.30 10.88 19.01
CA TRP A 286 1.25 11.61 17.74
C TRP A 286 2.65 11.88 17.17
N PHE A 287 3.59 12.31 18.02
CA PHE A 287 4.98 12.50 17.60
C PHE A 287 5.63 11.17 17.19
N GLY A 288 5.41 10.11 17.96
CA GLY A 288 5.87 8.76 17.63
C GLY A 288 5.34 8.27 16.29
N ALA A 289 4.04 8.48 16.01
CA ALA A 289 3.44 8.14 14.73
C ALA A 289 4.05 8.95 13.56
N ALA A 290 4.31 10.25 13.74
CA ALA A 290 4.98 11.07 12.73
C ALA A 290 6.41 10.60 12.47
N LEU A 291 7.18 10.30 13.51
CA LEU A 291 8.54 9.80 13.38
C LEU A 291 8.56 8.44 12.67
N ALA A 292 7.64 7.54 13.04
CA ALA A 292 7.45 6.25 12.37
C ALA A 292 7.14 6.41 10.88
N GLY A 293 6.21 7.31 10.52
CA GLY A 293 5.88 7.59 9.12
C GLY A 293 7.06 8.12 8.31
N GLY A 294 7.86 9.02 8.88
CA GLY A 294 9.05 9.56 8.23
C GLY A 294 10.13 8.49 8.00
N GLY A 295 10.38 7.65 9.01
CA GLY A 295 11.30 6.52 8.90
C GLY A 295 10.86 5.50 7.85
N TYR A 296 9.59 5.10 7.89
CA TYR A 296 8.98 4.18 6.94
C TYR A 296 9.12 4.65 5.49
N GLY A 297 8.81 5.92 5.21
CA GLY A 297 8.81 6.47 3.86
C GLY A 297 10.17 6.43 3.17
N LEU A 298 11.24 6.66 3.94
CA LEU A 298 12.62 6.61 3.44
C LEU A 298 13.19 5.18 3.46
N GLY A 299 12.78 4.35 4.43
CA GLY A 299 13.09 2.91 4.45
C GLY A 299 12.58 2.20 3.19
N PHE A 300 11.33 2.46 2.81
CA PHE A 300 10.73 1.96 1.56
C PHE A 300 11.55 2.36 0.32
N GLN A 301 12.01 3.60 0.23
CA GLN A 301 12.84 4.03 -0.92
C GLN A 301 14.24 3.40 -0.87
N GLY A 302 14.88 3.36 0.30
CA GLY A 302 16.21 2.83 0.47
C GLY A 302 16.31 1.35 0.10
N PHE A 303 15.39 0.51 0.59
CA PHE A 303 15.34 -0.90 0.19
C PHE A 303 14.91 -1.08 -1.27
N GLY A 304 14.03 -0.21 -1.80
CA GLY A 304 13.64 -0.23 -3.21
C GLY A 304 14.82 0.00 -4.17
N VAL A 305 15.70 0.95 -3.85
CA VAL A 305 16.93 1.22 -4.62
C VAL A 305 17.83 -0.03 -4.64
N GLU A 306 18.02 -0.68 -3.49
CA GLU A 306 18.81 -1.92 -3.40
C GLU A 306 18.17 -3.08 -4.17
N ALA A 307 16.84 -3.21 -4.13
CA ALA A 307 16.12 -4.23 -4.88
C ALA A 307 16.29 -4.05 -6.40
N VAL A 308 16.22 -2.81 -6.89
CA VAL A 308 16.39 -2.49 -8.32
C VAL A 308 17.85 -2.65 -8.75
N ARG A 309 18.83 -2.28 -7.91
CA ARG A 309 20.26 -2.44 -8.21
C ARG A 309 20.67 -3.91 -8.37
N ARG A 310 20.15 -4.80 -7.52
CA ARG A 310 20.44 -6.25 -7.56
C ARG A 310 19.79 -6.97 -8.73
N ALA A 311 18.76 -6.37 -9.33
CA ALA A 311 18.05 -6.96 -10.44
C ALA A 311 18.75 -6.68 -11.79
N PRO A 312 18.82 -7.69 -12.69
CA PRO A 312 19.28 -7.46 -14.06
C PRO A 312 18.46 -6.36 -14.74
N ALA A 313 19.10 -5.57 -15.61
CA ALA A 313 18.50 -4.40 -16.24
C ALA A 313 17.15 -4.71 -16.93
N GLN A 314 17.04 -5.89 -17.55
CA GLN A 314 15.82 -6.35 -18.25
C GLN A 314 14.66 -6.69 -17.29
N SER A 315 14.95 -6.97 -16.02
CA SER A 315 13.99 -7.44 -15.01
C SER A 315 13.71 -6.44 -13.88
N ARG A 316 14.23 -5.20 -13.95
CA ARG A 316 14.05 -4.17 -12.91
C ARG A 316 12.58 -3.85 -12.59
N GLY A 317 11.71 -3.83 -13.60
CA GLY A 317 10.27 -3.63 -13.40
C GLY A 317 9.63 -4.78 -12.60
N SER A 318 9.93 -6.03 -12.97
CA SER A 318 9.47 -7.22 -12.24
C SER A 318 10.06 -7.30 -10.84
N ALA A 319 11.31 -6.85 -10.65
CA ALA A 319 11.96 -6.78 -9.34
C ALA A 319 11.26 -5.78 -8.42
N MET A 320 10.88 -4.60 -8.92
CA MET A 320 10.09 -3.66 -8.13
C MET A 320 8.71 -4.23 -7.78
N GLY A 321 8.06 -4.94 -8.72
CA GLY A 321 6.80 -5.65 -8.43
C GLY A 321 6.96 -6.72 -7.35
N ALA A 322 7.99 -7.56 -7.44
CA ALA A 322 8.31 -8.58 -6.45
C ALA A 322 8.74 -8.00 -5.11
N TYR A 323 9.38 -6.83 -5.11
CA TYR A 323 9.74 -6.09 -3.90
C TYR A 323 8.50 -5.61 -3.14
N VAL A 324 7.50 -5.05 -3.84
CA VAL A 324 6.26 -4.58 -3.22
C VAL A 324 5.42 -5.73 -2.65
N ILE A 325 5.53 -6.96 -3.17
CA ILE A 325 4.86 -8.14 -2.57
C ILE A 325 5.19 -8.29 -1.08
N PHE A 326 6.43 -8.00 -0.68
CA PHE A 326 6.83 -8.07 0.73
C PHE A 326 6.10 -7.04 1.60
N GLN A 327 5.79 -5.86 1.06
CA GLN A 327 4.95 -4.86 1.72
C GLN A 327 3.52 -5.37 1.83
N ASP A 328 2.96 -5.94 0.75
CA ASP A 328 1.59 -6.45 0.78
C ASP A 328 1.42 -7.60 1.78
N VAL A 329 2.41 -8.50 1.87
CA VAL A 329 2.42 -9.58 2.86
C VAL A 329 2.39 -9.01 4.28
N SER A 330 3.19 -7.98 4.54
CA SER A 330 3.19 -7.27 5.83
C SER A 330 1.83 -6.60 6.12
N MET A 331 1.24 -5.91 5.14
CA MET A 331 -0.07 -5.25 5.30
C MET A 331 -1.24 -6.22 5.38
N GLY A 332 -1.13 -7.39 4.73
CA GLY A 332 -2.16 -8.42 4.72
C GLY A 332 -2.16 -9.29 5.98
N LEU A 333 -0.98 -9.69 6.46
CA LEU A 333 -0.82 -10.55 7.64
C LEU A 333 -0.59 -9.77 8.94
N GLY A 334 -0.02 -8.56 8.85
CA GLY A 334 0.31 -7.73 10.00
C GLY A 334 -0.90 -7.46 10.89
N PRO A 335 -1.98 -6.83 10.41
CA PRO A 335 -3.12 -6.52 11.25
C PRO A 335 -3.78 -7.74 11.92
N PRO A 336 -4.04 -8.88 11.23
CA PRO A 336 -4.53 -10.08 11.90
C PRO A 336 -3.60 -10.60 13.02
N LEU A 337 -2.29 -10.68 12.75
CA LEU A 337 -1.32 -11.14 13.75
C LEU A 337 -1.19 -10.14 14.92
N GLY A 338 -1.23 -8.84 14.63
CA GLY A 338 -1.28 -7.79 15.63
C GLY A 338 -2.55 -7.85 16.48
N GLY A 339 -3.69 -8.21 15.90
CA GLY A 339 -4.94 -8.40 16.62
C GLY A 339 -4.89 -9.58 17.60
N LEU A 340 -4.29 -10.71 17.19
CA LEU A 340 -4.05 -11.85 18.07
C LEU A 340 -3.10 -11.48 19.22
N LEU A 341 -2.04 -10.72 18.91
CA LEU A 341 -1.11 -10.23 19.92
C LEU A 341 -1.79 -9.25 20.89
N ALA A 342 -2.65 -8.37 20.39
CA ALA A 342 -3.43 -7.45 21.21
C ALA A 342 -4.36 -8.19 22.18
N GLN A 343 -4.99 -9.28 21.74
CA GLN A 343 -5.83 -10.10 22.61
C GLN A 343 -5.02 -10.79 23.72
N ALA A 344 -3.80 -11.24 23.42
CA ALA A 344 -2.97 -11.98 24.37
C ALA A 344 -2.19 -11.07 25.34
N ALA A 345 -1.74 -9.91 24.89
CA ALA A 345 -0.76 -9.08 25.59
C ALA A 345 -1.09 -7.56 25.61
N GLY A 346 -2.27 -7.17 25.10
CA GLY A 346 -2.73 -5.77 25.04
C GLY A 346 -2.27 -5.01 23.80
N LEU A 347 -2.90 -3.87 23.51
CA LEU A 347 -2.60 -3.05 22.32
C LEU A 347 -1.16 -2.50 22.33
N ASP A 348 -0.61 -2.26 23.51
CA ASP A 348 0.77 -1.79 23.69
C ASP A 348 1.80 -2.76 23.12
N ALA A 349 1.58 -4.07 23.28
CA ALA A 349 2.47 -5.11 22.77
C ALA A 349 2.57 -5.10 21.24
N VAL A 350 1.54 -4.62 20.54
CA VAL A 350 1.52 -4.50 19.08
C VAL A 350 2.57 -3.51 18.59
N TYR A 351 2.71 -2.37 19.28
CA TYR A 351 3.71 -1.35 18.93
C TYR A 351 5.12 -1.77 19.30
N LEU A 352 5.28 -2.49 20.42
CA LEU A 352 6.56 -3.11 20.78
C LEU A 352 7.01 -4.13 19.72
N ALA A 353 6.12 -5.03 19.30
CA ALA A 353 6.42 -6.00 18.26
C ALA A 353 6.79 -5.33 16.93
N ALA A 354 6.09 -4.25 16.56
CA ALA A 354 6.43 -3.46 15.38
C ALA A 354 7.80 -2.77 15.53
N ALA A 355 8.13 -2.23 16.70
CA ALA A 355 9.44 -1.62 16.97
C ALA A 355 10.58 -2.65 16.87
N VAL A 356 10.38 -3.86 17.42
CA VAL A 356 11.32 -4.99 17.26
C VAL A 356 11.47 -5.36 15.78
N GLY A 357 10.37 -5.39 15.03
CA GLY A 357 10.39 -5.55 13.58
C GLY A 357 11.26 -4.51 12.89
N ALA A 358 11.07 -3.22 13.20
CA ALA A 358 11.85 -2.13 12.64
C ALA A 358 13.36 -2.22 12.99
N VAL A 359 13.72 -2.66 14.21
CA VAL A 359 15.11 -2.98 14.56
C VAL A 359 15.65 -4.15 13.72
N GLY A 360 14.85 -5.20 13.52
CA GLY A 360 15.19 -6.29 12.61
C GLY A 360 15.42 -5.81 11.17
N SER A 361 14.61 -4.85 10.70
CA SER A 361 14.81 -4.18 9.42
C SER A 361 16.15 -3.43 9.35
N ALA A 362 16.55 -2.76 10.44
CA ALA A 362 17.86 -2.11 10.52
C ALA A 362 19.01 -3.12 10.39
N ALA A 363 18.88 -4.30 11.01
CA ALA A 363 19.86 -5.38 10.88
C ALA A 363 19.96 -5.87 9.42
N VAL A 364 18.83 -6.03 8.73
CA VAL A 364 18.80 -6.37 7.29
C VAL A 364 19.49 -5.28 6.46
N ALA A 365 19.22 -4.00 6.75
CA ALA A 365 19.88 -2.88 6.08
C ALA A 365 21.39 -2.87 6.31
N ALA A 366 21.85 -3.19 7.52
CA ALA A 366 23.27 -3.31 7.83
C ALA A 366 23.94 -4.46 7.04
N VAL A 367 23.26 -5.61 6.90
CA VAL A 367 23.74 -6.73 6.07
C VAL A 367 23.82 -6.31 4.60
N LEU A 368 22.83 -5.58 4.09
CA LEU A 368 22.84 -5.03 2.72
C LEU A 368 23.98 -4.05 2.50
N ALA A 369 24.25 -3.17 3.48
CA ALA A 369 25.35 -2.20 3.40
C ALA A 369 26.73 -2.87 3.37
N ARG A 370 26.88 -4.06 4.00
CA ARG A 370 28.11 -4.86 3.96
C ARG A 370 28.25 -5.71 2.70
N ARG A 371 27.15 -5.97 1.98
CA ARG A 371 27.12 -6.75 0.74
C ARG A 371 26.58 -5.89 -0.41
N PRO A 372 27.34 -4.86 -0.86
CA PRO A 372 26.89 -4.01 -1.96
C PRO A 372 26.57 -4.86 -3.20
N ALA A 373 25.51 -4.46 -3.90
CA ALA A 373 24.94 -5.14 -5.05
C ALA A 373 25.86 -5.16 -6.27
#